data_AF-A0A1Y5GT40-F1
#
_entry.id   AF-A0A1Y5GT40-F1
#
_cell.length_a   1.000
_cell.length_b   1.000
_cell.length_c   1.000
_cell.angle_alpha   90.00
_cell.angle_beta   90.00
_cell.angle_gamma   90.00
#
_symmetry.space_group_name_H-M   'P 1'
#
loop_
_entity.id
_entity.type
_entity.pdbx_description
1 polymer ?
#
loop_
_entity_poly.entity_id
_entity_poly.type
_entity_poly.pdbx_seq_one_letter_code
_entity_poly.pdbx_strand_id
1 'polypeptide(L)'
;MAELVGIEQSYLSKLENDKSVPSNEIFRQILQALNIKLSDFLKTIKSASDKQNLAQIPDVELWYMQQDNKTFKHQRRYLYFCSALIVLAVTFFYVGFSKLVFSEVRYVYYSAGVILEGEPKNIYREWSRLIDAPIGQMADLRRKKKLK
;
A
#
# COMPACT_ATOMS: atom_id res chain seq x y z
N MET A 1 -19.08 -37.31 -35.33
CA MET A 1 -18.30 -36.09 -35.00
C MET A 1 -17.58 -35.53 -36.21
N ALA A 2 -16.79 -36.33 -36.95
CA ALA A 2 -16.10 -35.85 -38.16
C ALA A 2 -17.04 -35.16 -39.16
N GLU A 3 -18.21 -35.75 -39.40
CA GLU A 3 -19.26 -35.22 -40.29
C GLU A 3 -19.93 -33.94 -39.76
N LEU A 4 -20.02 -33.76 -38.44
CA LEU A 4 -20.59 -32.55 -37.82
C LEU A 4 -19.65 -31.34 -37.93
N VAL A 5 -18.35 -31.59 -37.99
CA VAL A 5 -17.29 -30.58 -38.14
C VAL A 5 -16.93 -30.38 -39.63
N GLY A 6 -17.38 -31.26 -40.52
CA GLY A 6 -17.08 -31.19 -41.96
C GLY A 6 -15.64 -31.59 -42.30
N ILE A 7 -15.02 -32.45 -41.49
CA ILE A 7 -13.64 -32.94 -41.68
C ILE A 7 -13.59 -34.44 -41.97
N GLU A 8 -12.51 -34.90 -42.60
CA GLU A 8 -12.28 -36.32 -42.80
C GLU A 8 -12.07 -37.06 -41.46
N GLN A 9 -12.63 -38.26 -41.33
CA GLN A 9 -12.46 -39.10 -40.13
C GLN A 9 -10.98 -39.43 -39.84
N SER A 10 -10.18 -39.59 -40.90
CA SER A 10 -8.74 -39.80 -40.79
C SER A 10 -8.03 -38.60 -40.13
N TYR A 11 -8.51 -37.38 -40.40
CA TYR A 11 -8.00 -36.14 -39.85
C TYR A 11 -8.46 -35.95 -38.40
N LEU A 12 -9.74 -36.25 -38.10
CA LEU A 12 -10.23 -36.28 -36.72
C LEU A 12 -9.41 -37.25 -35.85
N SER A 13 -9.10 -38.45 -36.35
CA SER A 13 -8.28 -39.42 -35.64
C SER A 13 -6.85 -38.90 -35.36
N LYS A 14 -6.28 -38.08 -36.25
CA LYS A 14 -4.97 -37.44 -36.02
C LYS A 14 -5.04 -36.36 -34.94
N LEU A 15 -6.14 -35.59 -34.90
CA LEU A 15 -6.39 -34.60 -33.86
C LEU A 15 -6.58 -35.25 -32.48
N GLU A 16 -7.32 -36.36 -32.41
CA GLU A 16 -7.57 -37.08 -31.15
C GLU A 16 -6.32 -37.76 -30.56
N ASN A 17 -5.35 -38.11 -31.41
CA ASN A 17 -4.11 -38.77 -31.00
C ASN A 17 -2.92 -37.80 -30.84
N ASP A 18 -3.18 -36.50 -30.73
CA ASP A 18 -2.15 -35.45 -30.62
C ASP A 18 -1.11 -35.43 -31.77
N LYS A 19 -1.44 -35.98 -32.93
CA LYS A 19 -0.54 -36.06 -34.10
C LYS A 19 -0.61 -34.85 -35.02
N SER A 20 -1.57 -33.96 -34.81
CA SER A 20 -1.77 -32.75 -35.61
C SER A 20 -2.45 -31.66 -34.79
N VAL A 21 -2.20 -30.40 -35.13
CA VAL A 21 -2.88 -29.22 -34.57
C VAL A 21 -3.93 -28.75 -35.58
N PRO A 22 -5.16 -28.41 -35.14
CA PRO A 22 -6.20 -27.94 -36.05
C PRO A 22 -5.86 -26.53 -36.55
N SER A 23 -6.26 -26.20 -37.78
CA SER A 23 -6.25 -24.81 -38.23
C SER A 23 -7.28 -23.98 -37.45
N ASN A 24 -7.15 -22.65 -37.50
CA ASN A 24 -8.07 -21.74 -36.79
C ASN A 24 -9.54 -21.97 -37.17
N GLU A 25 -9.81 -22.22 -38.46
CA GLU A 25 -11.18 -22.46 -38.95
C GLU A 25 -11.74 -23.78 -38.45
N ILE A 26 -10.97 -24.88 -38.53
CA ILE A 26 -11.39 -26.19 -38.01
C ILE A 26 -11.61 -26.12 -36.49
N PHE A 27 -10.73 -25.42 -35.78
CA PHE A 27 -10.88 -25.25 -34.34
C PHE A 27 -12.18 -24.50 -33.98
N ARG A 28 -12.54 -23.44 -34.72
CA ARG A 28 -13.82 -22.75 -34.55
C ARG A 28 -15.01 -23.65 -34.87
N GLN A 29 -14.94 -24.45 -35.93
CA GLN A 29 -15.99 -25.40 -36.30
C GLN A 29 -16.19 -26.48 -35.23
N ILE A 30 -15.10 -26.99 -34.64
CA ILE A 30 -15.16 -27.95 -33.52
C ILE A 30 -15.85 -27.31 -32.32
N LEU A 31 -15.46 -26.08 -31.93
CA LEU A 31 -16.09 -25.37 -30.82
C LEU A 31 -17.58 -25.11 -31.07
N GLN A 32 -17.95 -24.77 -32.31
CA GLN A 32 -19.35 -24.57 -32.72
C GLN A 32 -20.15 -25.87 -32.68
N ALA A 33 -19.61 -26.97 -33.23
CA ALA A 33 -20.25 -28.29 -33.22
C ALA A 33 -20.48 -28.81 -31.79
N LEU A 34 -19.60 -28.45 -30.86
CA LEU A 34 -19.73 -28.78 -29.43
C LEU A 34 -20.53 -27.74 -28.63
N ASN A 35 -20.93 -26.62 -29.25
CA ASN A 35 -21.60 -25.48 -28.59
C ASN A 35 -20.81 -24.93 -27.38
N ILE A 36 -19.48 -24.89 -27.47
CA ILE A 36 -18.58 -24.43 -26.41
C ILE A 36 -17.99 -23.07 -26.79
N LYS A 37 -17.96 -22.14 -25.83
CA LYS A 37 -17.27 -20.85 -26.00
C LYS A 37 -15.77 -21.02 -25.81
N LEU A 38 -14.99 -20.36 -26.67
CA LEU A 38 -13.53 -20.34 -26.61
C LEU A 38 -12.99 -20.03 -25.20
N SER A 39 -13.56 -19.03 -24.53
CA SER A 39 -13.15 -18.63 -23.18
C SER A 39 -13.36 -19.72 -22.13
N ASP A 40 -14.39 -20.55 -22.27
CA ASP A 40 -14.71 -21.58 -21.28
C ASP A 40 -13.89 -22.85 -21.52
N PHE A 41 -13.60 -23.16 -22.79
CA PHE A 41 -12.61 -24.16 -23.15
C PHE A 41 -11.23 -23.83 -22.59
N LEU A 42 -10.71 -22.62 -22.85
CA LEU A 42 -9.37 -22.22 -22.43
C LEU A 42 -9.20 -22.12 -20.91
N LYS A 43 -10.26 -21.84 -20.15
CA LYS A 43 -10.23 -21.87 -18.67
C LYS A 43 -10.01 -23.27 -18.10
N THR A 44 -10.41 -24.31 -18.83
CA THR A 44 -10.36 -25.70 -18.37
C THR A 44 -8.95 -26.28 -18.53
N ILE A 45 -8.11 -25.66 -19.36
CA ILE A 45 -6.75 -26.11 -19.65
C ILE A 45 -5.81 -25.65 -18.53
N LYS A 46 -5.27 -26.63 -17.79
CA LYS A 46 -4.36 -26.40 -16.66
C LYS A 46 -2.89 -26.70 -17.00
N SER A 47 -2.64 -27.53 -18.01
CA SER A 47 -1.29 -27.96 -18.37
C SER A 47 -0.57 -26.89 -19.21
N ALA A 48 0.71 -26.65 -18.89
CA ALA A 48 1.55 -25.73 -19.65
C ALA A 48 1.83 -26.23 -21.07
N SER A 49 1.97 -27.55 -21.25
CA SER A 49 2.24 -28.17 -22.55
C SER A 49 1.06 -27.99 -23.51
N ASP A 50 -0.16 -28.23 -23.03
CA ASP A 50 -1.39 -28.09 -23.83
C ASP A 50 -1.59 -26.63 -24.24
N LYS A 51 -1.29 -25.70 -23.33
CA LYS A 51 -1.33 -24.26 -23.60
C LYS A 51 -0.35 -23.87 -24.72
N GLN A 52 0.85 -24.43 -24.72
CA GLN A 52 1.86 -24.14 -25.75
C GLN A 52 1.46 -24.71 -27.12
N ASN A 53 0.89 -25.92 -27.15
CA ASN A 53 0.39 -26.52 -28.38
C ASN A 53 -0.79 -25.73 -28.97
N LEU A 54 -1.73 -25.30 -28.13
CA LEU A 54 -2.89 -24.52 -28.57
C LEU A 54 -2.57 -23.06 -28.89
N ALA A 55 -1.50 -22.49 -28.33
CA ALA A 55 -1.02 -21.15 -28.68
C ALA A 55 -0.54 -21.03 -30.13
N GLN A 56 -0.38 -22.15 -30.85
CA GLN A 56 -0.15 -22.14 -32.30
C GLN A 56 -1.39 -21.73 -33.10
N ILE A 57 -2.57 -21.72 -32.48
CA ILE A 57 -3.82 -21.28 -33.10
C ILE A 57 -3.97 -19.76 -32.87
N PRO A 58 -4.09 -18.94 -33.94
CA PRO A 58 -4.12 -17.47 -33.82
C PRO A 58 -5.18 -16.92 -32.87
N ASP A 59 -6.38 -17.49 -32.85
CA ASP A 59 -7.45 -17.05 -31.95
C ASP A 59 -7.14 -17.29 -30.47
N VAL A 60 -6.48 -18.41 -30.18
CA VAL A 60 -6.07 -18.78 -28.83
C VAL A 60 -4.94 -17.87 -28.36
N GLU A 61 -3.96 -17.61 -29.23
CA GLU A 61 -2.88 -16.66 -28.97
C GLU A 61 -3.43 -15.27 -28.66
N LEU A 62 -4.31 -14.74 -29.51
CA LEU A 62 -4.94 -13.44 -29.32
C LEU A 62 -5.71 -13.36 -28.00
N TRP A 63 -6.43 -14.42 -27.63
CA TRP A 63 -7.14 -14.49 -26.35
C TRP A 63 -6.17 -14.42 -25.16
N TYR A 64 -5.06 -15.16 -25.20
CA TYR A 64 -4.03 -15.10 -24.16
C TYR A 64 -3.34 -13.74 -24.09
N MET A 65 -2.99 -13.13 -25.24
CA MET A 65 -2.40 -11.79 -25.27
C MET A 65 -3.33 -10.73 -24.69
N GLN A 66 -4.64 -10.81 -24.98
CA GLN A 66 -5.63 -9.91 -24.38
C GLN A 66 -5.72 -10.05 -22.86
N GLN A 67 -5.51 -11.26 -22.33
CA GLN A 67 -5.52 -11.53 -20.90
C GLN A 67 -4.24 -11.00 -20.22
N ASP A 68 -3.07 -11.20 -20.83
CA ASP A 68 -1.80 -10.69 -20.30
C ASP A 68 -1.76 -9.16 -20.26
N ASN A 69 -2.33 -8.50 -21.26
CA ASN A 69 -2.46 -7.04 -21.29
C ASN A 69 -3.27 -6.49 -20.10
N LYS A 70 -4.26 -7.23 -19.58
CA LYS A 70 -4.99 -6.83 -18.37
C LYS A 70 -4.07 -6.88 -17.15
N THR A 71 -3.30 -7.96 -17.00
CA THR A 71 -2.33 -8.14 -15.92
C THR A 71 -1.27 -7.03 -15.92
N PHE A 72 -0.75 -6.66 -17.10
CA PHE A 72 0.23 -5.59 -17.24
C PHE A 72 -0.29 -4.22 -16.76
N LYS A 73 -1.53 -3.87 -17.09
CA LYS A 73 -2.16 -2.62 -16.61
C LYS A 73 -2.30 -2.60 -15.08
N HIS A 74 -2.64 -3.74 -14.48
CA HIS A 74 -2.74 -3.86 -13.02
C HIS A 74 -1.38 -3.66 -12.34
N GLN A 75 -0.32 -4.28 -12.88
CA GLN A 75 1.04 -4.09 -12.38
C GLN A 75 1.48 -2.63 -12.45
N ARG A 76 1.21 -1.93 -13.56
CA ARG A 76 1.58 -0.52 -13.70
C ARG A 76 0.83 0.38 -12.72
N ARG A 77 -0.47 0.13 -12.49
CA ARG A 77 -1.26 0.85 -11.49
C ARG A 77 -0.72 0.62 -10.07
N TYR A 78 -0.29 -0.60 -9.77
CA TYR A 78 0.32 -0.93 -8.48
C TYR A 78 1.61 -0.13 -8.24
N LEU A 79 2.49 -0.03 -9.25
CA LEU A 79 3.70 0.77 -9.16
C LEU A 79 3.42 2.25 -8.90
N TYR A 80 2.42 2.83 -9.57
CA TYR A 80 2.00 4.21 -9.30
C TYR A 80 1.50 4.38 -7.87
N PHE A 81 0.71 3.44 -7.36
CA PHE A 81 0.23 3.47 -5.98
C PHE A 81 1.38 3.41 -4.95
N CYS A 82 2.36 2.54 -5.17
CA CYS A 82 3.56 2.49 -4.33
C CYS A 82 4.34 3.80 -4.36
N SER A 83 4.54 4.39 -5.55
CA SER A 83 5.25 5.68 -5.66
C SER A 83 4.51 6.81 -4.94
N ALA A 84 3.18 6.85 -5.02
CA ALA A 84 2.36 7.83 -4.32
C ALA A 84 2.48 7.67 -2.79
N LEU A 85 2.47 6.42 -2.30
CA LEU A 85 2.67 6.14 -0.87
C LEU A 85 4.05 6.59 -0.36
N ILE A 86 5.10 6.44 -1.18
CA ILE A 86 6.45 6.91 -0.81
C ILE A 86 6.47 8.43 -0.66
N VAL A 87 5.91 9.16 -1.62
CA VAL A 87 5.83 10.63 -1.56
C VAL A 87 5.02 11.08 -0.34
N LEU A 88 3.90 10.41 -0.07
CA LEU A 88 3.03 10.69 1.06
C LEU A 88 3.76 10.42 2.40
N ALA A 89 4.50 9.31 2.50
CA ALA A 89 5.29 8.97 3.68
C ALA A 89 6.38 10.03 3.97
N VAL A 90 7.14 10.46 2.95
CA VAL A 90 8.16 11.52 3.11
C VAL A 90 7.51 12.83 3.53
N THR A 91 6.35 13.17 2.98
CA THR A 91 5.61 14.38 3.33
C THR A 91 5.17 14.35 4.79
N PHE A 92 4.55 13.26 5.25
CA PHE A 92 4.15 13.12 6.65
C PHE A 92 5.33 13.07 7.61
N PHE A 93 6.43 12.43 7.21
CA PHE A 93 7.66 12.45 8.00
C PHE A 93 8.17 13.89 8.19
N TYR A 94 8.21 14.68 7.12
CA TYR A 94 8.62 16.09 7.19
C TYR A 94 7.67 16.93 8.05
N VAL A 95 6.36 16.76 7.89
CA VAL A 95 5.35 17.46 8.71
C VAL A 95 5.52 17.14 10.20
N GLY A 96 5.73 15.86 10.55
CA GLY A 96 6.02 15.46 11.92
C GLY A 96 7.33 16.06 12.44
N PHE A 97 8.39 16.01 11.65
CA PHE A 97 9.71 16.55 12.02
C PHE A 97 9.69 18.07 12.23
N SER A 98 8.92 18.80 11.42
CA SER A 98 8.83 20.26 11.49
C SER A 98 8.16 20.82 12.75
N LYS A 99 7.64 19.94 13.65
CA LYS A 99 6.95 20.31 14.90
C LYS A 99 5.75 21.26 14.69
N LEU A 100 5.26 21.37 13.45
CA LEU A 100 4.13 22.24 13.08
C LEU A 100 2.81 21.78 13.73
N VAL A 101 2.63 20.48 13.92
CA VAL A 101 1.39 19.90 14.45
C VAL A 101 1.41 19.82 15.99
N PHE A 102 2.58 19.62 16.58
CA PHE A 102 2.75 19.51 18.03
C PHE A 102 3.89 20.41 18.49
N SER A 103 3.53 21.59 19.03
CA SER A 103 4.51 22.46 19.68
C SER A 103 5.06 21.78 20.93
N GLU A 104 6.39 21.64 21.01
CA GLU A 104 7.07 21.15 22.20
C GLU A 104 7.12 22.19 23.33
N VAL A 105 6.71 23.43 23.05
CA VAL A 105 6.69 24.50 24.04
C VAL A 105 5.48 24.29 24.95
N ARG A 106 5.71 23.57 26.05
CA ARG A 106 4.72 23.43 27.12
C ARG A 106 4.87 24.58 28.11
N TYR A 107 3.88 25.45 28.16
CA TYR A 107 3.77 26.43 29.24
C TYR A 107 3.21 25.72 30.47
N VAL A 108 4.04 25.56 31.51
CA VAL A 108 3.58 25.12 32.82
C VAL A 108 3.19 26.35 33.60
N TYR A 109 1.91 26.46 33.95
CA TYR A 109 1.47 27.49 34.87
C TYR A 109 1.92 27.14 36.29
N TYR A 110 2.69 28.02 36.90
CA TYR A 110 3.03 27.93 38.31
C TYR A 110 2.34 29.07 39.06
N SER A 111 1.57 28.73 40.09
CA SER A 111 1.01 29.73 41.00
C SER A 111 2.07 30.11 42.03
N ALA A 112 2.38 31.40 42.16
CA ALA A 112 3.34 31.89 43.15
C ALA A 112 2.89 31.65 44.60
N GLY A 113 1.62 31.29 44.81
CA GLY A 113 0.97 31.18 46.12
C GLY A 113 -0.01 32.33 46.38
N VAL A 114 -0.58 32.35 47.58
CA VAL A 114 -1.45 33.43 48.05
C VAL A 114 -0.64 34.34 48.98
N ILE A 115 -0.80 35.65 48.82
CA ILE A 115 -0.22 36.67 49.72
C ILE A 115 -1.15 36.79 50.93
N LEU A 116 -0.61 36.62 52.14
CA LEU A 116 -1.39 36.70 53.38
C LEU A 116 -1.66 38.16 53.80
N GLU A 117 -2.66 38.38 54.64
CA GLU A 117 -2.94 39.70 55.19
C GLU A 117 -1.75 40.21 56.03
N GLY A 118 -1.27 41.41 55.71
CA GLY A 118 -0.08 42.00 56.33
C GLY A 118 1.23 41.78 55.57
N GLU A 119 1.24 40.93 54.53
CA GLU A 119 2.41 40.75 53.68
C GLU A 119 2.50 41.82 52.57
N PRO A 120 3.72 42.25 52.20
CA PRO A 120 3.90 43.24 51.15
C PRO A 120 3.63 42.65 49.76
N LYS A 121 2.93 43.40 48.88
CA LYS A 121 2.51 42.94 47.54
C LYS A 121 3.66 42.49 46.62
N ASN A 122 4.87 42.96 46.90
CA ASN A 122 6.11 42.62 46.17
C ASN A 122 6.91 41.47 46.82
N ILE A 123 6.32 40.71 47.77
CA ILE A 123 6.99 39.62 48.50
C ILE A 123 7.75 38.66 47.58
N TYR A 124 7.17 38.23 46.46
CA TYR A 124 7.84 37.27 45.56
C TYR A 124 9.10 37.82 44.87
N ARG A 125 9.15 39.14 44.65
CA ARG A 125 10.27 39.83 44.02
C ARG A 125 11.33 40.26 45.03
N GLU A 126 10.90 40.70 46.22
CA GLU A 126 11.77 41.34 47.22
C GLU A 126 11.96 40.52 48.51
N TRP A 127 11.53 39.25 48.53
CA TRP A 127 11.66 38.35 49.68
C TRP A 127 13.04 38.37 50.35
N SER A 128 14.11 38.48 49.56
CA SER A 128 15.48 38.46 50.08
C SER A 128 15.86 39.69 50.90
N ARG A 129 15.12 40.80 50.78
CA ARG A 129 15.30 42.02 51.58
C ARG A 129 14.48 42.02 52.86
N LEU A 130 13.49 41.13 52.94
CA LEU A 130 12.55 41.01 54.06
C LEU A 130 13.03 40.01 55.12
N ILE A 131 14.14 39.31 54.88
CA ILE A 131 14.74 38.34 55.79
C ILE A 131 16.00 38.96 56.41
N ASP A 132 16.03 39.11 57.73
CA ASP A 132 17.26 39.38 58.49
C ASP A 132 17.98 38.05 58.75
N ALA A 133 18.75 37.55 57.78
CA ALA A 133 19.64 36.42 57.98
C ALA A 133 21.12 36.86 57.94
N PRO A 134 22.00 36.22 58.72
CA PRO A 134 23.43 36.48 58.68
C PRO A 134 23.98 36.30 57.26
N ILE A 135 24.94 37.13 56.85
CA ILE A 135 25.50 37.22 55.49
C ILE A 135 25.90 35.84 54.92
N GLY A 136 26.34 34.90 55.76
CA GLY A 136 26.70 33.54 55.36
C GLY A 136 25.54 32.61 55.00
N GLN A 137 24.34 32.82 55.53
CA GLN A 137 23.18 31.92 55.34
C GLN A 137 22.29 32.31 54.14
N MET A 138 22.44 33.52 53.61
CA MET A 138 21.66 34.01 52.47
C MET A 138 21.94 33.25 51.17
N ALA A 139 23.17 32.76 51.00
CA ALA A 139 23.56 31.96 49.84
C ALA A 139 22.79 30.63 49.80
N ASP A 140 22.64 29.97 50.95
CA ASP A 140 21.95 28.69 51.07
C ASP A 140 20.43 28.83 50.87
N LEU A 141 19.83 29.90 51.38
CA LEU A 141 18.41 30.22 51.19
C LEU A 141 18.08 30.44 49.71
N ARG A 142 18.94 31.16 48.97
CA ARG A 142 18.79 31.35 47.51
C ARG A 142 18.93 30.04 46.74
N ARG A 143 19.82 29.14 47.17
CA ARG A 143 19.99 27.82 46.56
C ARG A 143 18.75 26.95 46.76
N LYS A 144 18.17 26.94 47.96
CA LYS A 144 16.91 26.22 48.25
C LYS A 144 15.74 26.72 47.42
N LYS A 145 15.62 28.03 47.18
CA LYS A 145 14.54 28.59 46.33
C LYS A 145 14.64 28.18 44.85
N LYS A 146 15.85 27.92 44.32
CA LYS A 146 16.04 27.47 42.92
C LYS A 146 15.75 25.98 42.70
N LEU A 147 15.70 25.19 43.77
CA LEU A 147 15.51 23.74 43.73
C LEU A 147 14.03 23.32 43.88
N LYS A 148 13.13 24.27 44.12
CA LYS A 148 11.68 24.10 44.22
C LYS A 148 11.00 24.86 43.09
#